data_AF-A0A1Q8STP8-F1
#
_entry.id   AF-A0A1Q8STP8-F1
#
_cell.length_a   1.000
_cell.length_b   1.000
_cell.length_c   1.000
_cell.angle_alpha   90.00
_cell.angle_beta   90.00
_cell.angle_gamma   90.00
#
_symmetry.space_group_name_H-M   'P 1'
#
loop_
_entity.id
_entity.type
_entity.pdbx_description
1 polymer ?
#
loop_
_entity_poly.entity_id
_entity_poly.type
_entity_poly.pdbx_seq_one_letter_code
_entity_poly.pdbx_strand_id
1 'polypeptide(L)'
;MTAARKKADANADTANTVTQEPTRMTTPTENSQETQARTQPTGETAAMTTARHMIAHAKQRTTYLAKRDTLKTLTERLERYRKGAAAAREEAETSDKRWRELLRENHGDVTKEIRQLKRAVGDNRETAEELEAMATELTDEYESRQIEVITARTAYRDARQKAWDIEVETEFDHALAAMSATPEGQRLLSAMRLMQRKSERDVMVDPSYGDGQYGNFPTEERRRVDAEIERRFPRRLVEGLAKQRQAQGVDATTPLDSLEALQPVAELACEQGYDGPRTAMQADFARRRRQIDAAQGTGSEQRRA
;
A
#
# COMPACT_ATOMS: atom_id res chain seq x y z
N MET A 1 4.50 -50.59 34.43
CA MET A 1 5.92 -50.68 34.84
C MET A 1 6.54 -49.29 34.63
N THR A 2 6.48 -48.41 35.62
CA THR A 2 7.53 -48.06 36.62
C THR A 2 8.67 -47.17 36.08
N ALA A 3 8.60 -45.88 36.46
CA ALA A 3 9.68 -44.90 36.79
C ALA A 3 10.75 -44.56 35.72
N ALA A 4 11.41 -43.39 35.63
CA ALA A 4 11.63 -42.19 36.45
C ALA A 4 12.00 -41.03 35.47
N ARG A 5 11.67 -39.73 35.61
CA ARG A 5 11.85 -38.68 36.65
C ARG A 5 13.26 -38.05 36.73
N LYS A 6 13.28 -36.70 36.61
CA LYS A 6 14.29 -35.67 37.03
C LYS A 6 15.55 -35.51 36.15
N LYS A 7 16.14 -34.31 35.97
CA LYS A 7 16.12 -33.04 36.73
C LYS A 7 16.62 -31.87 35.85
N ALA A 8 16.20 -30.65 36.20
CA ALA A 8 16.70 -29.37 35.71
C ALA A 8 18.10 -29.05 36.25
N ASP A 9 18.80 -28.10 35.61
CA ASP A 9 19.49 -27.00 36.29
C ASP A 9 19.73 -25.82 35.34
N ALA A 10 19.57 -24.62 35.92
CA ALA A 10 19.77 -23.30 35.32
C ALA A 10 21.00 -22.64 35.94
N ASN A 11 21.74 -21.86 35.15
CA ASN A 11 22.65 -20.80 35.63
C ASN A 11 22.88 -19.89 34.40
N ALA A 12 22.37 -18.65 34.32
CA ALA A 12 22.63 -17.46 35.13
C ALA A 12 24.06 -16.91 34.95
N ASP A 13 24.32 -16.34 33.77
CA ASP A 13 25.44 -15.40 33.58
C ASP A 13 24.94 -13.97 33.77
N THR A 14 25.53 -13.33 34.77
CA THR A 14 25.19 -11.99 35.25
C THR A 14 26.18 -11.02 34.62
N ALA A 15 25.72 -10.17 33.69
CA ALA A 15 26.54 -9.13 33.10
C ALA A 15 26.66 -7.93 34.04
N ASN A 16 27.89 -7.68 34.49
CA ASN A 16 28.34 -6.45 35.13
C ASN A 16 28.33 -5.31 34.11
N THR A 17 27.72 -4.16 34.43
CA THR A 17 28.15 -2.87 33.88
C THR A 17 27.87 -1.75 34.89
N VAL A 18 28.95 -1.25 35.49
CA VAL A 18 29.04 0.03 36.19
C VAL A 18 29.78 0.97 35.26
N THR A 19 29.35 2.24 35.16
CA THR A 19 30.20 3.46 35.25
C THR A 19 29.65 4.63 34.39
N GLN A 20 29.06 5.60 35.10
CA GLN A 20 29.26 7.06 35.08
C GLN A 20 29.21 7.89 33.77
N GLU A 21 28.25 8.82 33.73
CA GLU A 21 28.43 10.23 33.29
C GLU A 21 29.34 11.00 34.29
N PRO A 22 29.83 12.25 34.07
CA PRO A 22 29.57 13.23 32.98
C PRO A 22 30.87 13.92 32.45
N THR A 23 30.75 14.89 31.51
CA THR A 23 31.25 16.30 31.62
C THR A 23 31.42 16.98 30.25
N ARG A 24 30.59 18.00 30.00
CA ARG A 24 30.83 19.35 29.45
C ARG A 24 32.18 19.69 28.76
N MET A 25 32.08 20.34 27.58
CA MET A 25 32.58 21.70 27.21
C MET A 25 33.24 21.83 25.82
N THR A 26 32.75 22.86 25.10
CA THR A 26 33.44 23.80 24.18
C THR A 26 33.94 23.37 22.79
N THR A 27 33.33 24.03 21.80
CA THR A 27 33.79 24.41 20.43
C THR A 27 35.18 25.10 20.43
N PRO A 28 36.00 25.03 19.34
CA PRO A 28 35.76 25.86 18.15
C PRO A 28 36.10 25.24 16.77
N THR A 29 35.43 25.81 15.77
CA THR A 29 35.77 26.00 14.35
C THR A 29 37.22 25.73 13.93
N GLU A 30 37.41 24.88 12.93
CA GLU A 30 38.50 25.07 11.97
C GLU A 30 38.07 24.66 10.55
N ASN A 31 38.13 25.66 9.68
CA ASN A 31 37.93 25.61 8.24
C ASN A 31 39.11 24.85 7.62
N SER A 32 38.83 23.81 6.84
CA SER A 32 39.79 23.29 5.85
C SER A 32 39.04 23.00 4.56
N GLN A 33 39.15 23.95 3.65
CA GLN A 33 38.83 23.77 2.24
C GLN A 33 39.92 22.89 1.63
N GLU A 34 39.61 21.61 1.42
CA GLU A 34 40.45 20.71 0.65
C GLU A 34 39.85 20.55 -0.75
N THR A 35 40.49 21.20 -1.71
CA THR A 35 40.21 21.10 -3.14
C THR A 35 40.62 19.72 -3.64
N GLN A 36 39.73 18.72 -3.54
CA GLN A 36 39.95 17.42 -4.17
C GLN A 36 39.49 17.44 -5.64
N ALA A 37 40.47 17.58 -6.52
CA ALA A 37 40.35 17.24 -7.92
C ALA A 37 40.24 15.71 -8.09
N ARG A 38 39.06 15.27 -8.57
CA ARG A 38 38.81 14.17 -9.51
C ARG A 38 39.77 12.98 -9.54
N THR A 39 39.25 11.83 -9.11
CA THR A 39 39.52 10.55 -9.79
C THR A 39 38.19 9.82 -9.96
N GLN A 40 37.61 9.87 -11.16
CA GLN A 40 36.56 8.95 -11.55
C GLN A 40 37.21 7.59 -11.85
N PRO A 41 36.85 6.49 -11.16
CA PRO A 41 37.29 5.18 -11.56
C PRO A 41 36.64 4.86 -12.92
N THR A 42 37.48 4.86 -13.95
CA THR A 42 37.14 4.36 -15.26
C THR A 42 37.41 2.87 -15.23
N GLY A 43 36.36 2.07 -15.37
CA GLY A 43 36.48 0.63 -15.60
C GLY A 43 36.14 -0.24 -14.40
N GLU A 44 34.85 -0.38 -14.12
CA GLU A 44 34.28 -1.60 -13.55
C GLU A 44 32.87 -1.71 -14.11
N THR A 45 32.66 -2.75 -14.92
CA THR A 45 31.38 -3.29 -15.41
C THR A 45 30.16 -2.37 -15.29
N ALA A 46 29.65 -1.87 -16.41
CA ALA A 46 28.30 -1.31 -16.55
C ALA A 46 27.23 -2.41 -16.32
N ALA A 47 27.26 -3.06 -15.16
CA ALA A 47 26.10 -3.72 -14.60
C ALA A 47 25.10 -2.59 -14.36
N MET A 48 23.99 -2.63 -15.11
CA MET A 48 22.89 -1.67 -15.07
C MET A 48 22.60 -1.30 -13.62
N THR A 49 23.11 -0.14 -13.17
CA THR A 49 22.89 0.32 -11.81
C THR A 49 21.44 0.77 -11.80
N THR A 50 20.55 -0.11 -11.34
CA THR A 50 19.12 0.16 -11.29
C THR A 50 18.90 1.48 -10.55
N ALA A 51 18.13 2.39 -11.14
CA ALA A 51 17.95 3.71 -10.57
C ALA A 51 17.36 3.64 -9.16
N ARG A 52 17.73 4.57 -8.27
CA ARG A 52 17.38 4.52 -6.84
C ARG A 52 15.87 4.41 -6.58
N HIS A 53 15.04 5.10 -7.38
CA HIS A 53 13.58 5.03 -7.29
C HIS A 53 13.03 3.65 -7.67
N MET A 54 13.63 2.99 -8.66
CA MET A 54 13.26 1.62 -9.04
C MET A 54 13.64 0.59 -7.96
N ILE A 55 14.78 0.76 -7.30
CA ILE A 55 15.16 -0.05 -6.13
C ILE A 55 14.16 0.16 -4.98
N ALA A 56 13.80 1.42 -4.69
CA ALA A 56 12.82 1.75 -3.65
C ALA A 56 11.44 1.14 -3.95
N HIS A 57 10.97 1.24 -5.20
CA HIS A 57 9.74 0.61 -5.67
C HIS A 57 9.79 -0.91 -5.48
N ALA A 58 10.84 -1.58 -5.95
CA ALA A 58 10.98 -3.04 -5.83
C ALA A 58 10.99 -3.51 -4.36
N LYS A 59 11.67 -2.76 -3.47
CA LYS A 59 11.68 -3.03 -2.03
C LYS A 59 10.28 -2.91 -1.42
N GLN A 60 9.54 -1.87 -1.74
CA GLN A 60 8.18 -1.68 -1.21
C GLN A 60 7.21 -2.72 -1.77
N ARG A 61 7.32 -3.06 -3.05
CA ARG A 61 6.55 -4.15 -3.67
C ARG A 61 6.78 -5.47 -2.96
N THR A 62 8.04 -5.84 -2.73
CA THR A 62 8.40 -7.08 -2.02
C THR A 62 7.86 -7.08 -0.58
N THR A 63 7.97 -5.96 0.12
CA THR A 63 7.45 -5.79 1.49
C THR A 63 5.93 -5.94 1.55
N TYR A 64 5.21 -5.32 0.61
CA TYR A 64 3.76 -5.43 0.48
C TYR A 64 3.34 -6.88 0.20
N LEU A 65 3.96 -7.54 -0.78
CA LEU A 65 3.64 -8.91 -1.15
C LEU A 65 3.88 -9.88 0.01
N ALA A 66 4.99 -9.77 0.72
CA ALA A 66 5.26 -10.60 1.90
C ALA A 66 4.17 -10.44 2.98
N LYS A 67 3.77 -9.20 3.29
CA LYS A 67 2.68 -8.95 4.25
C LYS A 67 1.34 -9.50 3.76
N ARG A 68 1.04 -9.33 2.48
CA ARG A 68 -0.17 -9.88 1.84
C ARG A 68 -0.23 -11.41 1.94
N ASP A 69 0.88 -12.10 1.68
CA ASP A 69 0.93 -13.55 1.78
C ASP A 69 0.72 -14.02 3.22
N THR A 70 1.31 -13.33 4.20
CA THR A 70 1.05 -13.63 5.62
C THR A 70 -0.42 -13.46 5.99
N LEU A 71 -1.07 -12.37 5.54
CA LEU A 71 -2.50 -12.15 5.79
C LEU A 71 -3.35 -13.25 5.14
N LYS A 72 -3.03 -13.69 3.92
CA LYS A 72 -3.74 -14.77 3.24
C LYS A 72 -3.70 -16.07 4.06
N THR A 73 -2.53 -16.47 4.53
CA THR A 73 -2.39 -17.68 5.35
C THR A 73 -3.18 -17.60 6.66
N LEU A 74 -3.24 -16.41 7.27
CA LEU A 74 -4.00 -16.14 8.48
C LEU A 74 -5.52 -16.22 8.23
N THR A 75 -6.00 -15.67 7.11
CA THR A 75 -7.40 -15.78 6.67
C THR A 75 -7.81 -17.24 6.52
N GLU A 76 -7.01 -18.04 5.81
CA GLU A 76 -7.28 -19.47 5.60
C GLU A 76 -7.34 -20.24 6.93
N ARG A 77 -6.46 -19.93 7.87
CA ARG A 77 -6.45 -20.54 9.21
C ARG A 77 -7.67 -20.14 10.03
N LEU A 78 -8.04 -18.87 10.02
CA LEU A 78 -9.21 -18.34 10.72
C LEU A 78 -10.51 -18.93 10.15
N GLU A 79 -10.63 -19.05 8.83
CA GLU A 79 -11.76 -19.74 8.19
C GLU A 79 -11.84 -21.21 8.59
N ARG A 80 -10.71 -21.89 8.68
CA ARG A 80 -10.66 -23.30 9.09
C ARG A 80 -11.21 -23.48 10.51
N TYR A 81 -10.82 -22.62 11.46
CA TYR A 81 -11.36 -22.69 12.82
C TYR A 81 -12.85 -22.37 12.88
N ARG A 82 -13.32 -21.35 12.13
CA ARG A 82 -14.75 -21.04 12.07
C ARG A 82 -15.58 -22.18 11.48
N LYS A 83 -15.12 -22.78 10.38
CA LYS A 83 -15.78 -23.93 9.74
C LYS A 83 -15.75 -25.16 10.65
N GLY A 84 -14.62 -25.42 11.31
CA GLY A 84 -14.48 -26.51 12.28
C GLY A 84 -15.44 -26.36 13.47
N ALA A 85 -15.51 -25.17 14.06
CA ALA A 85 -16.44 -24.88 15.14
C ALA A 85 -17.90 -25.08 14.71
N ALA A 86 -18.27 -24.56 13.54
CA ALA A 86 -19.62 -24.73 12.99
C ALA A 86 -19.98 -26.22 12.79
N ALA A 87 -19.06 -27.00 12.22
CA ALA A 87 -19.25 -28.44 12.02
C ALA A 87 -19.40 -29.18 13.36
N ALA A 88 -18.55 -28.89 14.36
CA ALA A 88 -18.62 -29.49 15.68
C ALA A 88 -19.93 -29.16 16.40
N ARG A 89 -20.44 -27.92 16.28
CA ARG A 89 -21.77 -27.55 16.79
C ARG A 89 -22.89 -28.33 16.10
N GLU A 90 -22.88 -28.41 14.78
CA GLU A 90 -23.90 -29.14 14.01
C GLU A 90 -23.91 -30.62 14.38
N GLU A 91 -22.74 -31.23 14.57
CA GLU A 91 -22.60 -32.62 15.00
C GLU A 91 -23.09 -32.82 16.44
N ALA A 92 -22.80 -31.87 17.34
CA ALA A 92 -23.33 -31.87 18.70
C ALA A 92 -24.86 -31.75 18.73
N GLU A 93 -25.46 -30.89 17.91
CA GLU A 93 -26.91 -30.74 17.80
C GLU A 93 -27.57 -32.00 17.23
N THR A 94 -26.97 -32.58 16.20
CA THR A 94 -27.46 -33.82 15.58
C THR A 94 -27.39 -34.99 16.56
N SER A 95 -26.28 -35.12 17.28
CA SER A 95 -26.09 -36.14 18.32
C SER A 95 -27.04 -35.93 19.50
N ASP A 96 -27.34 -34.69 19.88
CA ASP A 96 -28.27 -34.37 20.97
C ASP A 96 -29.72 -34.68 20.59
N LYS A 97 -30.13 -34.36 19.36
CA LYS A 97 -31.44 -34.77 18.81
C LYS A 97 -31.59 -36.29 18.82
N ARG A 98 -30.57 -37.02 18.33
CA ARG A 98 -30.57 -38.48 18.28
C ARG A 98 -30.57 -39.11 19.67
N TRP A 99 -29.79 -38.56 20.59
CA TRP A 99 -29.76 -38.98 21.99
C TRP A 99 -31.15 -38.86 22.64
N ARG A 100 -31.83 -37.72 22.47
CA ARG A 100 -33.19 -37.49 23.02
C ARG A 100 -34.25 -38.38 22.38
N GLU A 101 -34.09 -38.73 21.10
CA GLU A 101 -34.95 -39.67 20.41
C GLU A 101 -34.79 -41.09 20.97
N LEU A 102 -33.57 -41.62 20.99
CA LEU A 102 -33.30 -42.95 21.54
C LEU A 102 -33.69 -43.08 23.01
N LEU A 103 -33.51 -42.03 23.81
CA LEU A 103 -33.94 -42.03 25.20
C LEU A 103 -35.47 -42.13 25.33
N ARG A 104 -36.22 -41.49 24.43
CA ARG A 104 -37.70 -41.61 24.38
C ARG A 104 -38.13 -43.00 23.92
N GLU A 105 -37.48 -43.54 22.88
CA GLU A 105 -37.76 -44.88 22.35
C GLU A 105 -37.48 -45.98 23.38
N ASN A 106 -36.44 -45.83 24.20
CA ASN A 106 -36.10 -46.77 25.26
C ASN A 106 -36.84 -46.50 26.58
N HIS A 107 -37.91 -45.68 26.56
CA HIS A 107 -38.70 -45.35 27.75
C HIS A 107 -37.88 -44.79 28.93
N GLY A 108 -36.78 -44.11 28.65
CA GLY A 108 -35.86 -43.56 29.64
C GLY A 108 -34.72 -44.50 30.07
N ASP A 109 -34.68 -45.75 29.59
CA ASP A 109 -33.59 -46.67 29.90
C ASP A 109 -32.27 -46.23 29.25
N VAL A 110 -31.24 -46.06 30.08
CA VAL A 110 -29.95 -45.52 29.66
C VAL A 110 -29.02 -46.64 29.19
N THR A 111 -29.17 -47.01 27.93
CA THR A 111 -28.31 -48.00 27.27
C THR A 111 -26.87 -47.48 27.09
N LYS A 112 -25.94 -48.36 26.69
CA LYS A 112 -24.55 -47.98 26.39
C LYS A 112 -24.47 -46.96 25.24
N GLU A 113 -25.27 -47.14 24.21
CA GLU A 113 -25.34 -46.26 23.04
C GLU A 113 -25.83 -44.85 23.43
N ILE A 114 -26.90 -44.76 24.23
CA ILE A 114 -27.41 -43.47 24.75
C ILE A 114 -26.33 -42.72 25.55
N ARG A 115 -25.53 -43.44 26.37
CA ARG A 115 -24.39 -42.84 27.08
C ARG A 115 -23.28 -42.36 26.14
N GLN A 116 -22.99 -43.12 25.08
CA GLN A 116 -21.98 -42.75 24.10
C GLN A 116 -22.40 -41.49 23.32
N LEU A 117 -23.65 -41.41 22.87
CA LEU A 117 -24.18 -40.21 22.22
C LEU A 117 -24.14 -39.00 23.16
N LYS A 118 -24.51 -39.17 24.44
CA LYS A 118 -24.44 -38.07 25.40
C LYS A 118 -23.02 -37.55 25.62
N ARG A 119 -22.02 -38.45 25.62
CA ARG A 119 -20.60 -38.06 25.67
C ARG A 119 -20.18 -37.33 24.41
N ALA A 120 -20.49 -37.87 23.23
CA ALA A 120 -20.19 -37.23 21.95
C ALA A 120 -20.78 -35.81 21.84
N VAL A 121 -21.99 -35.58 22.38
CA VAL A 121 -22.57 -34.22 22.48
C VAL A 121 -21.70 -33.28 23.33
N GLY A 122 -21.16 -33.77 24.46
CA GLY A 122 -20.27 -33.00 25.31
C GLY A 122 -18.95 -32.70 24.61
N ASP A 123 -18.29 -33.75 24.09
CA ASP A 123 -16.99 -33.66 23.43
C ASP A 123 -17.05 -32.72 22.21
N ASN A 124 -18.11 -32.78 21.41
CA ASN A 124 -18.28 -31.92 20.23
C ASN A 124 -18.61 -30.47 20.61
N ARG A 125 -19.32 -30.22 21.73
CA ARG A 125 -19.53 -28.85 22.24
C ARG A 125 -18.24 -28.22 22.75
N GLU A 126 -17.48 -28.96 23.55
CA GLU A 126 -16.18 -28.52 24.04
C GLU A 126 -15.23 -28.22 22.88
N THR A 127 -15.17 -29.11 21.87
CA THR A 127 -14.38 -28.91 20.65
C THR A 127 -14.82 -27.65 19.89
N ALA A 128 -16.12 -27.38 19.78
CA ALA A 128 -16.62 -26.16 19.14
C ALA A 128 -16.18 -24.90 19.89
N GLU A 129 -16.33 -24.89 21.22
CA GLU A 129 -15.94 -23.78 22.10
C GLU A 129 -14.43 -23.49 22.01
N GLU A 130 -13.58 -24.52 22.01
CA GLU A 130 -12.13 -24.37 21.81
C GLU A 130 -11.78 -23.77 20.44
N LEU A 131 -12.42 -24.25 19.37
CA LEU A 131 -12.20 -23.73 18.01
C LEU A 131 -12.67 -22.28 17.88
N GLU A 132 -13.74 -21.88 18.56
CA GLU A 132 -14.20 -20.49 18.63
C GLU A 132 -13.27 -19.59 19.41
N ALA A 133 -12.75 -20.06 20.54
CA ALA A 133 -11.75 -19.34 21.31
C ALA A 133 -10.51 -19.07 20.45
N MET A 134 -9.98 -20.10 19.76
CA MET A 134 -8.86 -19.94 18.83
C MET A 134 -9.20 -19.00 17.65
N ALA A 135 -10.41 -19.07 17.11
CA ALA A 135 -10.84 -18.15 16.04
C ALA A 135 -10.92 -16.69 16.54
N THR A 136 -11.31 -16.48 17.80
CA THR A 136 -11.39 -15.16 18.43
C THR A 136 -10.00 -14.57 18.65
N GLU A 137 -9.07 -15.35 19.19
CA GLU A 137 -7.66 -14.94 19.35
C GLU A 137 -7.02 -14.58 18.00
N LEU A 138 -7.24 -15.39 16.96
CA LEU A 138 -6.73 -15.10 15.62
C LEU A 138 -7.41 -13.90 14.95
N THR A 139 -8.64 -13.57 15.33
CA THR A 139 -9.33 -12.40 14.76
C THR A 139 -8.58 -11.12 15.15
N ASP A 140 -8.06 -11.04 16.35
CA ASP A 140 -7.30 -9.88 16.82
C ASP A 140 -5.98 -9.71 16.07
N GLU A 141 -5.26 -10.81 15.84
CA GLU A 141 -4.04 -10.81 15.02
C GLU A 141 -4.38 -10.44 13.58
N TYR A 142 -5.48 -10.97 13.03
CA TYR A 142 -5.93 -10.69 11.67
C TYR A 142 -6.20 -9.19 11.43
N GLU A 143 -6.91 -8.53 12.34
CA GLU A 143 -7.14 -7.08 12.24
C GLU A 143 -5.83 -6.29 12.26
N SER A 144 -4.88 -6.66 13.12
CA SER A 144 -3.56 -6.03 13.19
C SER A 144 -2.79 -6.19 11.87
N ARG A 145 -2.75 -7.41 11.33
CA ARG A 145 -2.10 -7.70 10.04
C ARG A 145 -2.77 -7.00 8.87
N GLN A 146 -4.10 -6.84 8.90
CA GLN A 146 -4.82 -6.09 7.88
C GLN A 146 -4.34 -4.64 7.80
N ILE A 147 -4.15 -3.98 8.96
CA ILE A 147 -3.63 -2.60 9.03
C ILE A 147 -2.20 -2.53 8.47
N GLU A 148 -1.35 -3.52 8.79
CA GLU A 148 0.01 -3.59 8.26
C GLU A 148 0.05 -3.72 6.73
N VAL A 149 -0.81 -4.58 6.17
CA VAL A 149 -0.92 -4.79 4.70
C VAL A 149 -1.37 -3.51 4.01
N ILE A 150 -2.39 -2.85 4.56
CA ILE A 150 -2.89 -1.57 4.06
C ILE A 150 -1.79 -0.50 4.09
N THR A 151 -1.06 -0.39 5.20
CA THR A 151 0.05 0.58 5.34
C THR A 151 1.14 0.30 4.30
N ALA A 152 1.51 -0.98 4.12
CA ALA A 152 2.49 -1.38 3.12
C ALA A 152 2.02 -1.12 1.69
N ARG A 153 0.72 -1.30 1.41
CA ARG A 153 0.11 -0.97 0.11
C ARG A 153 0.23 0.51 -0.20
N THR A 154 -0.07 1.39 0.75
CA THR A 154 0.08 2.84 0.57
C THR A 154 1.52 3.20 0.26
N ALA A 155 2.49 2.69 1.05
CA ALA A 155 3.90 2.93 0.80
C ALA A 155 4.37 2.40 -0.57
N TYR A 156 3.85 1.25 -1.01
CA TYR A 156 4.06 0.71 -2.34
C TYR A 156 3.48 1.62 -3.44
N ARG A 157 2.24 2.09 -3.29
CA ARG A 157 1.60 3.01 -4.25
C ARG A 157 2.38 4.32 -4.39
N ASP A 158 2.81 4.89 -3.28
CA ASP A 158 3.59 6.13 -3.28
C ASP A 158 4.95 5.94 -3.95
N ALA A 159 5.65 4.83 -3.65
CA ALA A 159 6.93 4.52 -4.29
C ALA A 159 6.77 4.24 -5.79
N ARG A 160 5.70 3.56 -6.18
CA ARG A 160 5.35 3.32 -7.59
C ARG A 160 5.06 4.63 -8.33
N GLN A 161 4.25 5.52 -7.75
CA GLN A 161 3.91 6.80 -8.38
C GLN A 161 5.16 7.65 -8.58
N LYS A 162 6.01 7.76 -7.54
CA LYS A 162 7.29 8.47 -7.65
C LYS A 162 8.20 7.88 -8.73
N ALA A 163 8.29 6.55 -8.80
CA ALA A 163 9.09 5.89 -9.82
C ALA A 163 8.51 6.13 -11.22
N TRP A 164 7.18 6.10 -11.36
CA TRP A 164 6.50 6.39 -12.62
C TRP A 164 6.75 7.82 -13.10
N ASP A 165 6.60 8.80 -12.22
CA ASP A 165 6.81 10.21 -12.56
C ASP A 165 8.24 10.43 -13.09
N ILE A 166 9.24 9.89 -12.40
CA ILE A 166 10.65 10.01 -12.79
C ILE A 166 10.94 9.28 -14.11
N GLU A 167 10.45 8.05 -14.30
CA GLU A 167 10.70 7.27 -15.52
C GLU A 167 10.01 7.89 -16.75
N VAL A 168 8.80 8.43 -16.58
CA VAL A 168 8.10 9.14 -17.67
C VAL A 168 8.84 10.42 -18.06
N GLU A 169 9.30 11.21 -17.09
CA GLU A 169 10.11 12.41 -17.36
C GLU A 169 11.43 12.05 -18.05
N THR A 170 12.12 11.02 -17.55
CA THR A 170 13.40 10.55 -18.09
C THR A 170 13.25 10.06 -19.53
N GLU A 171 12.21 9.27 -19.82
CA GLU A 171 11.95 8.79 -21.17
C GLU A 171 11.53 9.93 -22.10
N PHE A 172 10.72 10.87 -21.62
CA PHE A 172 10.36 12.05 -22.40
C PHE A 172 11.60 12.87 -22.77
N ASP A 173 12.50 13.13 -21.80
CA ASP A 173 13.74 13.86 -22.03
C ASP A 173 14.66 13.12 -23.00
N HIS A 174 14.77 11.79 -22.89
CA HIS A 174 15.53 10.97 -23.83
C HIS A 174 14.94 11.00 -25.25
N ALA A 175 13.62 10.84 -25.38
CA ALA A 175 12.93 10.92 -26.66
C ALA A 175 13.07 12.32 -27.30
N LEU A 176 12.96 13.38 -26.50
CA LEU A 176 13.15 14.75 -26.93
C LEU A 176 14.60 15.00 -27.38
N ALA A 177 15.58 14.53 -26.60
CA ALA A 177 16.99 14.63 -26.96
C ALA A 177 17.28 13.88 -28.26
N ALA A 178 16.80 12.64 -28.40
CA ALA A 178 16.95 11.83 -29.59
C ALA A 178 16.28 12.47 -30.82
N MET A 179 15.05 12.97 -30.69
CA MET A 179 14.37 13.71 -31.74
C MET A 179 15.17 14.94 -32.14
N SER A 180 15.64 15.73 -31.16
CA SER A 180 16.41 16.95 -31.42
C SER A 180 17.76 16.67 -32.09
N ALA A 181 18.34 15.49 -31.92
CA ALA A 181 19.58 15.11 -32.61
C ALA A 181 19.36 14.88 -34.12
N THR A 182 18.13 14.68 -34.58
CA THR A 182 17.81 14.50 -36.00
C THR A 182 17.71 15.84 -36.76
N PRO A 183 18.04 15.87 -38.06
CA PRO A 183 17.85 17.07 -38.89
C PRO A 183 16.40 17.56 -38.93
N GLU A 184 15.44 16.63 -38.97
CA GLU A 184 13.99 16.90 -38.93
C GLU A 184 13.60 17.55 -37.60
N GLY A 185 14.11 17.04 -36.48
CA GLY A 185 13.87 17.62 -35.16
C GLY A 185 14.44 19.02 -35.01
N GLN A 186 15.64 19.29 -35.52
CA GLN A 186 16.21 20.65 -35.52
C GLN A 186 15.40 21.63 -36.38
N ARG A 187 14.89 21.17 -37.53
CA ARG A 187 13.96 21.96 -38.36
C ARG A 187 12.66 22.25 -37.61
N LEU A 188 12.10 21.26 -36.92
CA LEU A 188 10.90 21.43 -36.10
C LEU A 188 11.13 22.45 -34.97
N LEU A 189 12.22 22.33 -34.20
CA LEU A 189 12.55 23.28 -33.13
C LEU A 189 12.70 24.72 -33.65
N SER A 190 13.30 24.88 -34.83
CA SER A 190 13.42 26.18 -35.49
C SER A 190 12.06 26.73 -35.92
N ALA A 191 11.20 25.89 -36.50
CA ALA A 191 9.84 26.25 -36.89
C ALA A 191 8.95 26.58 -35.67
N MET A 192 9.13 25.88 -34.55
CA MET A 192 8.44 26.16 -33.29
C MET A 192 8.72 27.58 -32.80
N ARG A 193 9.97 28.05 -32.84
CA ARG A 193 10.32 29.44 -32.48
C ARG A 193 9.63 30.46 -33.39
N LEU A 194 9.54 30.19 -34.70
CA LEU A 194 8.84 31.06 -35.64
C LEU A 194 7.32 31.07 -35.37
N MET A 195 6.74 29.91 -35.06
CA MET A 195 5.33 29.77 -34.72
C MET A 195 4.96 30.42 -33.39
N GLN A 196 5.87 30.41 -32.41
CA GLN A 196 5.71 31.13 -31.15
C GLN A 196 5.62 32.63 -31.42
N ARG A 197 6.59 33.22 -32.14
CA ARG A 197 6.56 34.65 -32.54
C ARG A 197 5.31 35.01 -33.32
N LYS A 198 4.87 34.13 -34.23
CA LYS A 198 3.61 34.34 -34.95
C LYS A 198 2.43 34.35 -34.00
N SER A 199 2.37 33.43 -33.04
CA SER A 199 1.27 33.36 -32.07
C SER A 199 1.24 34.58 -31.13
N GLU A 200 2.40 35.05 -30.67
CA GLU A 200 2.56 36.32 -29.95
C GLU A 200 1.97 37.48 -30.77
N ARG A 201 2.41 37.63 -32.03
CA ARG A 201 1.87 38.65 -32.94
C ARG A 201 0.37 38.49 -33.18
N ASP A 202 -0.12 37.27 -33.37
CA ASP A 202 -1.54 36.99 -33.62
C ASP A 202 -2.42 37.37 -32.41
N VAL A 203 -1.91 37.28 -31.17
CA VAL A 203 -2.63 37.78 -29.98
C VAL A 203 -2.60 39.30 -29.93
N MET A 204 -1.44 39.90 -30.24
CA MET A 204 -1.24 41.35 -30.20
C MET A 204 -2.04 42.13 -31.26
N VAL A 205 -2.43 41.46 -32.35
CA VAL A 205 -3.25 42.02 -33.44
C VAL A 205 -4.71 41.58 -33.33
N ASP A 206 -5.06 40.75 -32.33
CA ASP A 206 -6.42 40.25 -32.18
C ASP A 206 -7.36 41.40 -31.71
N PRO A 207 -8.42 41.74 -32.47
CA PRO A 207 -9.33 42.83 -32.13
C PRO A 207 -9.98 42.67 -30.74
N SER A 208 -10.03 41.45 -30.18
CA SER A 208 -10.55 41.20 -28.84
C SER A 208 -9.73 41.85 -27.72
N TYR A 209 -8.47 42.22 -27.98
CA TYR A 209 -7.61 42.93 -27.03
C TYR A 209 -7.46 44.43 -27.34
N GLY A 210 -8.20 44.94 -28.34
CA GLY A 210 -8.30 46.37 -28.70
C GLY A 210 -7.24 46.86 -29.69
N ASP A 211 -7.54 47.97 -30.40
CA ASP A 211 -6.65 48.65 -31.36
C ASP A 211 -5.51 49.44 -30.70
N GLY A 212 -5.37 49.33 -29.38
CA GLY A 212 -4.36 50.04 -28.60
C GLY A 212 -2.96 49.49 -28.85
N GLN A 213 -1.96 50.37 -28.99
CA GLN A 213 -0.56 49.94 -28.90
C GLN A 213 -0.33 49.29 -27.53
N TYR A 214 0.26 48.10 -27.50
CA TYR A 214 0.49 47.29 -26.29
C TYR A 214 1.06 48.06 -25.08
N GLY A 215 1.92 49.05 -25.34
CA GLY A 215 2.51 49.92 -24.31
C GLY A 215 1.51 50.79 -23.54
N ASN A 216 0.35 51.07 -24.14
CA ASN A 216 -0.69 51.95 -23.60
C ASN A 216 -1.80 51.20 -22.85
N PHE A 217 -1.76 49.86 -22.83
CA PHE A 217 -2.76 49.08 -22.11
C PHE A 217 -2.69 49.33 -20.59
N PRO A 218 -3.82 49.39 -19.89
CA PRO A 218 -3.88 49.22 -18.45
C PRO A 218 -3.16 47.93 -18.01
N THR A 219 -2.61 47.92 -16.80
CA THR A 219 -1.83 46.77 -16.27
C THR A 219 -2.60 45.45 -16.29
N GLU A 220 -3.92 45.49 -16.06
CA GLU A 220 -4.76 44.29 -16.09
C GLU A 220 -4.94 43.73 -17.51
N GLU A 221 -5.07 44.59 -18.52
CA GLU A 221 -5.19 44.18 -19.92
C GLU A 221 -3.87 43.57 -20.42
N ARG A 222 -2.72 44.16 -20.04
CA ARG A 222 -1.40 43.56 -20.32
C ARG A 222 -1.27 42.16 -19.75
N ARG A 223 -1.64 41.95 -18.49
CA ARG A 223 -1.63 40.61 -17.85
C ARG A 223 -2.51 39.60 -18.59
N ARG A 224 -3.67 40.03 -19.10
CA ARG A 224 -4.57 39.14 -19.88
C ARG A 224 -3.96 38.76 -21.22
N VAL A 225 -3.32 39.72 -21.90
CA VAL A 225 -2.63 39.48 -23.17
C VAL A 225 -1.43 38.56 -22.95
N ASP A 226 -0.59 38.83 -21.95
CA ASP A 226 0.55 37.98 -21.60
C ASP A 226 0.10 36.53 -21.29
N ALA A 227 -0.97 36.38 -20.51
CA ALA A 227 -1.53 35.05 -20.20
C ALA A 227 -2.05 34.32 -21.45
N GLU A 228 -2.68 35.02 -22.40
CA GLU A 228 -3.12 34.38 -23.65
C GLU A 228 -1.93 34.05 -24.56
N ILE A 229 -0.89 34.89 -24.61
CA ILE A 229 0.36 34.62 -25.32
C ILE A 229 0.98 33.32 -24.79
N GLU A 230 1.11 33.19 -23.47
CA GLU A 230 1.66 32.00 -22.82
C GLU A 230 0.83 30.74 -23.08
N ARG A 231 -0.50 30.87 -23.25
CA ARG A 231 -1.40 29.72 -23.47
C ARG A 231 -1.50 29.28 -24.92
N ARG A 232 -1.52 30.22 -25.87
CA ARG A 232 -1.92 29.95 -27.27
C ARG A 232 -0.92 29.05 -28.01
N PHE A 233 0.38 29.24 -27.78
CA PHE A 233 1.41 28.44 -28.43
C PHE A 233 1.43 26.98 -27.93
N PRO A 234 1.54 26.70 -26.60
CA PRO A 234 1.47 25.32 -26.10
C PRO A 234 0.21 24.59 -26.53
N ARG A 235 -0.95 25.26 -26.52
CA ARG A 235 -2.21 24.67 -26.99
C ARG A 235 -2.15 24.25 -28.46
N ARG A 236 -1.68 25.14 -29.36
CA ARG A 236 -1.51 24.82 -30.79
C ARG A 236 -0.53 23.66 -31.00
N LEU A 237 0.54 23.60 -30.21
CA LEU A 237 1.52 22.52 -30.27
C LEU A 237 0.90 21.17 -29.87
N VAL A 238 0.20 21.13 -28.72
CA VAL A 238 -0.49 19.92 -28.23
C VAL A 238 -1.55 19.45 -29.23
N GLU A 239 -2.38 20.36 -29.74
CA GLU A 239 -3.40 20.03 -30.75
C GLU A 239 -2.77 19.50 -32.06
N GLY A 240 -1.66 20.09 -32.50
CA GLY A 240 -0.92 19.65 -33.68
C GLY A 240 -0.31 18.25 -33.52
N LEU A 241 0.33 18.00 -32.38
CA LEU A 241 0.90 16.69 -32.03
C LEU A 241 -0.20 15.62 -31.90
N ALA A 242 -1.34 15.96 -31.30
CA ALA A 242 -2.48 15.05 -31.20
C ALA A 242 -3.05 14.66 -32.58
N LYS A 243 -3.21 15.63 -33.49
CA LYS A 243 -3.63 15.35 -34.88
C LYS A 243 -2.64 14.46 -35.61
N GLN A 244 -1.34 14.72 -35.43
CA GLN A 244 -0.30 13.92 -36.08
C GLN A 244 -0.28 12.47 -35.55
N ARG A 245 -0.41 12.30 -34.23
CA ARG A 245 -0.54 10.98 -33.61
C ARG A 245 -1.73 10.20 -34.15
N GLN A 246 -2.89 10.86 -34.27
CA GLN A 246 -4.09 10.25 -34.85
C GLN A 246 -3.89 9.86 -36.32
N ALA A 247 -3.27 10.72 -37.12
CA ALA A 247 -3.00 10.46 -38.54
C ALA A 247 -2.02 9.31 -38.76
N GLN A 248 -1.08 9.11 -37.85
CA GLN A 248 -0.08 8.04 -37.93
C GLN A 248 -0.60 6.70 -37.36
N GLY A 249 -1.78 6.66 -36.76
CA GLY A 249 -2.34 5.45 -36.16
C GLY A 249 -1.44 4.85 -35.08
N VAL A 250 -0.59 5.67 -34.44
CA VAL A 250 0.31 5.22 -33.38
C VAL A 250 -0.53 4.89 -32.15
N ASP A 251 -0.78 3.60 -31.97
CA ASP A 251 -1.45 3.09 -30.79
C ASP A 251 -0.58 3.37 -29.56
N ALA A 252 -1.23 3.85 -28.50
CA ALA A 252 -0.60 4.35 -27.27
C ALA A 252 0.23 3.31 -26.50
N THR A 253 0.22 2.06 -26.94
CA THR A 253 0.36 0.90 -26.09
C THR A 253 1.68 0.19 -26.24
N THR A 254 2.67 0.74 -26.95
CA THR A 254 4.02 0.17 -26.90
C THR A 254 4.53 0.40 -25.48
N PRO A 255 4.55 -0.63 -24.61
CA PRO A 255 4.94 -0.43 -23.25
C PRO A 255 6.44 -0.20 -23.23
N LEU A 256 6.85 0.89 -22.59
CA LEU A 256 8.26 1.12 -22.31
C LEU A 256 8.70 0.07 -21.27
N ASP A 257 9.80 -0.62 -21.52
CA ASP A 257 10.30 -1.71 -20.66
C ASP A 257 10.44 -1.28 -19.19
N SER A 258 10.83 -0.02 -18.95
CA SER A 258 10.93 0.57 -17.60
C SER A 258 9.57 0.73 -16.91
N LEU A 259 8.50 0.99 -17.67
CA LEU A 259 7.14 1.16 -17.16
C LEU A 259 6.42 -0.17 -16.94
N GLU A 260 6.84 -1.25 -17.62
CA GLU A 260 6.28 -2.59 -17.39
C GLU A 260 6.56 -3.07 -15.95
N ALA A 261 7.77 -2.81 -15.44
CA ALA A 261 8.11 -3.11 -14.05
C ALA A 261 7.26 -2.33 -13.03
N LEU A 262 6.60 -1.26 -13.45
CA LEU A 262 5.70 -0.42 -12.65
C LEU A 262 4.22 -0.81 -12.83
N GLN A 263 3.89 -2.00 -13.34
CA GLN A 263 2.51 -2.45 -13.37
C GLN A 263 1.91 -2.56 -11.95
N PRO A 264 0.65 -2.12 -11.76
CA PRO A 264 0.01 -2.14 -10.45
C PRO A 264 -0.29 -3.58 -10.01
N VAL A 265 -0.08 -3.87 -8.73
CA VAL A 265 -0.52 -5.14 -8.14
C VAL A 265 -2.02 -5.06 -7.79
N ALA A 266 -2.77 -6.07 -8.25
CA ALA A 266 -4.21 -6.19 -8.03
C ALA A 266 -4.59 -6.15 -6.53
N GLU A 267 -5.69 -5.48 -6.23
CA GLU A 267 -6.24 -5.27 -4.88
C GLU A 267 -6.80 -6.54 -4.27
N LEU A 268 -6.58 -6.70 -2.96
CA LEU A 268 -7.37 -7.63 -2.15
C LEU A 268 -8.72 -7.01 -1.81
N ALA A 269 -9.74 -7.83 -1.55
CA ALA A 269 -11.05 -7.36 -1.11
C ALA A 269 -10.98 -6.51 0.18
N CYS A 270 -10.05 -6.82 1.09
CA CYS A 270 -9.83 -6.06 2.32
C CYS A 270 -9.16 -4.69 2.11
N GLU A 271 -8.69 -4.41 0.89
CA GLU A 271 -8.06 -3.16 0.46
C GLU A 271 -9.01 -2.29 -0.39
N GLN A 272 -10.08 -2.90 -0.95
CA GLN A 272 -11.07 -2.20 -1.77
C GLN A 272 -11.90 -1.23 -0.91
N GLY A 273 -11.99 0.03 -1.35
CA GLY A 273 -12.72 1.09 -0.63
C GLY A 273 -12.00 1.61 0.62
N TYR A 274 -10.72 1.28 0.80
CA TYR A 274 -9.90 1.92 1.82
C TYR A 274 -9.30 3.23 1.29
N ASP A 275 -9.92 4.36 1.64
CA ASP A 275 -9.57 5.69 1.10
C ASP A 275 -8.46 6.42 1.88
N GLY A 276 -7.78 5.77 2.82
CA GLY A 276 -6.68 6.37 3.57
C GLY A 276 -6.72 6.11 5.07
N PRO A 277 -5.71 6.60 5.82
CA PRO A 277 -5.39 6.05 7.12
C PRO A 277 -6.49 6.34 8.14
N ARG A 278 -7.25 5.32 8.53
CA ARG A 278 -7.54 5.18 9.96
C ARG A 278 -6.18 4.99 10.60
N THR A 279 -5.62 6.03 11.18
CA THR A 279 -4.38 5.94 11.98
C THR A 279 -4.48 4.71 12.89
N ALA A 280 -3.35 4.08 13.24
CA ALA A 280 -3.35 3.01 14.24
C ALA A 280 -4.20 3.41 15.47
N MET A 281 -4.15 4.69 15.83
CA MET A 281 -5.03 5.35 16.81
C MET A 281 -6.53 5.30 16.48
N GLN A 282 -6.99 5.56 15.25
CA GLN A 282 -8.40 5.43 14.85
C GLN A 282 -8.89 3.98 14.77
N ALA A 283 -8.02 3.04 14.38
CA ALA A 283 -8.33 1.61 14.47
C ALA A 283 -8.42 1.16 15.94
N ASP A 284 -7.50 1.65 16.78
CA ASP A 284 -7.48 1.40 18.23
C ASP A 284 -8.70 2.06 18.92
N PHE A 285 -9.11 3.26 18.49
CA PHE A 285 -10.36 3.89 18.93
C PHE A 285 -11.59 3.10 18.49
N ALA A 286 -11.62 2.58 17.26
CA ALA A 286 -12.72 1.71 16.81
C ALA A 286 -12.75 0.40 17.60
N ARG A 287 -11.59 -0.20 17.91
CA ARG A 287 -11.47 -1.39 18.74
C ARG A 287 -11.91 -1.12 20.18
N ARG A 288 -11.46 -0.03 20.80
CA ARG A 288 -11.92 0.44 22.12
C ARG A 288 -13.42 0.72 22.12
N ARG A 289 -13.96 1.32 21.06
CA ARG A 289 -15.40 1.58 20.94
C ARG A 289 -16.19 0.26 20.96
N ARG A 290 -15.78 -0.73 20.16
CA ARG A 290 -16.40 -2.06 20.17
C ARG A 290 -16.27 -2.77 21.52
N GLN A 291 -15.13 -2.64 22.20
CA GLN A 291 -14.94 -3.19 23.55
C GLN A 291 -15.86 -2.52 24.58
N ILE A 292 -16.03 -1.20 24.50
CA ILE A 292 -16.98 -0.46 25.36
C ILE A 292 -18.42 -0.89 25.06
N ASP A 293 -18.79 -0.98 23.79
CA ASP A 293 -20.14 -1.37 23.37
C ASP A 293 -20.45 -2.83 23.78
N ALA A 294 -19.48 -3.75 23.68
CA ALA A 294 -19.60 -5.13 24.17
C ALA A 294 -19.77 -5.19 25.69
N ALA A 295 -18.98 -4.42 26.45
CA ALA A 295 -19.08 -4.35 27.90
C ALA A 295 -20.40 -3.71 28.38
N GLN A 296 -20.93 -2.74 27.64
CA GLN A 296 -22.22 -2.11 27.91
C GLN A 296 -23.41 -2.99 27.52
N GLY A 297 -23.29 -3.79 26.45
CA GLY A 297 -24.27 -4.80 26.06
C GLY A 297 -24.48 -5.85 27.15
N THR A 298 -23.40 -6.38 27.72
CA THR A 298 -23.45 -7.36 28.82
C THR A 298 -24.04 -6.81 30.12
N GLY A 299 -23.88 -5.50 30.38
CA GLY A 299 -24.45 -4.87 31.59
C GLY A 299 -25.97 -4.64 31.52
N SER A 300 -26.55 -4.60 30.32
CA SER A 300 -27.98 -4.38 30.12
C SER A 300 -28.82 -5.66 30.31
N GLU A 301 -28.23 -6.83 30.08
CA GLU A 301 -28.88 -8.13 30.33
C GLU A 301 -28.85 -8.51 31.81
N GLN A 302 -27.78 -8.17 32.55
CA GLN A 302 -27.71 -8.39 34.01
C GLN A 302 -28.60 -7.48 34.86
N ARG A 303 -29.14 -6.39 34.30
CA ARG A 303 -30.13 -5.52 34.98
C ARG A 303 -31.59 -5.88 34.65
N ARG A 304 -31.82 -6.86 33.77
CA ARG A 304 -33.16 -7.34 33.39
C ARG A 304 -33.46 -8.76 33.88
N ALA A 305 -32.52 -9.44 34.54
CA ALA A 305 -32.75 -10.64 35.34
C ALA A 305 -32.91 -10.24 36.82
#